data_AF-A0AAV5X7D4-F1
#
_entry.id   AF-A0AAV5X7D4-F1
#
_cell.length_a   1.000
_cell.length_b   1.000
_cell.length_c   1.000
_cell.angle_alpha   90.00
_cell.angle_beta   90.00
_cell.angle_gamma   90.00
#
_symmetry.space_group_name_H-M   'P 1'
#
loop_
_entity.id
_entity.type
_entity.pdbx_description
1 polymer ?
#
loop_
_entity_poly.entity_id
_entity_poly.type
_entity_poly.pdbx_seq_one_letter_code
_entity_poly.pdbx_strand_id
1 'polypeptide(L)'
;MRSLLAIAISLWLGAMAFFAFFVAPAAFHTLEREAAGRFVSVVFPRYYALGTALGVVALLACVGRGITASWPVADWLSVGLVLLMVALTLYAWVVLLPAAHAAREAMHTAAGSAEALRFARLHRLSSMLNVVVMIAGVVLLAMEVGRRP
;
A
#
# COMPACT_ATOMS: atom_id res chain seq x y z
N MET A 1 14.72 4.09 18.21
CA MET A 1 13.89 4.56 17.07
C MET A 1 14.02 3.71 15.80
N ARG A 2 15.19 3.12 15.49
CA ARG A 2 15.35 2.20 14.34
C ARG A 2 14.40 0.99 14.41
N SER A 3 14.30 0.36 15.58
CA SER A 3 13.40 -0.77 15.80
C SER A 3 11.93 -0.39 15.55
N LEU A 4 11.52 0.84 15.89
CA LEU A 4 10.17 1.32 15.65
C LEU A 4 9.87 1.46 14.15
N LEU A 5 10.81 2.04 13.38
CA LEU A 5 10.72 2.09 11.93
C LEU A 5 10.61 0.69 11.33
N ALA A 6 11.51 -0.22 11.72
CA ALA A 6 11.51 -1.60 11.22
C ALA A 6 10.19 -2.31 11.55
N ILE A 7 9.71 -2.21 12.79
CA ILE A 7 8.41 -2.79 13.22
C ILE A 7 7.27 -2.23 12.37
N ALA A 8 7.19 -0.91 12.18
CA ALA A 8 6.13 -0.27 11.41
C ALA A 8 6.13 -0.76 9.95
N ILE A 9 7.29 -0.81 9.31
CA ILE A 9 7.43 -1.27 7.92
C ILE A 9 7.16 -2.77 7.79
N SER A 10 7.62 -3.60 8.74
CA SER A 10 7.34 -5.03 8.77
C SER A 10 5.85 -5.32 8.94
N LEU A 11 5.16 -4.60 9.81
CA LEU A 11 3.70 -4.72 9.97
C LEU A 11 2.97 -4.29 8.69
N TRP A 12 3.44 -3.22 8.05
CA TRP A 12 2.84 -2.73 6.82
C TRP A 12 3.00 -3.76 5.70
N LEU A 13 4.22 -4.24 5.44
CA LEU A 13 4.48 -5.30 4.46
C LEU A 13 3.73 -6.59 4.77
N GLY A 14 3.67 -6.98 6.05
CA GLY A 14 2.93 -8.16 6.49
C GLY A 14 1.45 -8.06 6.14
N ALA A 15 0.82 -6.90 6.41
CA ALA A 15 -0.57 -6.66 6.01
C ALA A 15 -0.76 -6.68 4.49
N MET A 16 0.17 -6.08 3.73
CA MET A 16 0.15 -6.09 2.27
C MET A 16 0.26 -7.51 1.70
N ALA A 17 1.26 -8.27 2.15
CA ALA A 17 1.50 -9.63 1.71
C ALA A 17 0.34 -10.56 2.10
N PHE A 18 -0.16 -10.47 3.34
CA PHE A 18 -1.29 -11.28 3.78
C PHE A 18 -2.54 -11.00 2.94
N PHE A 19 -2.82 -9.72 2.67
CA PHE A 19 -3.95 -9.36 1.83
C PHE A 19 -3.79 -9.86 0.39
N ALA A 20 -2.63 -9.62 -0.23
CA ALA A 20 -2.37 -9.93 -1.62
C ALA A 20 -2.28 -11.43 -1.91
N PHE A 21 -1.67 -12.22 -1.02
CA PHE A 21 -1.41 -13.64 -1.26
C PHE A 21 -2.44 -14.57 -0.63
N PHE A 22 -3.16 -14.14 0.41
CA PHE A 22 -4.13 -14.99 1.12
C PHE A 22 -5.55 -14.45 1.00
N VAL A 23 -5.81 -13.22 1.48
CA VAL A 23 -7.19 -12.71 1.60
C VAL A 23 -7.86 -12.53 0.24
N ALA A 24 -7.22 -11.82 -0.70
CA ALA A 24 -7.80 -11.59 -2.01
C ALA A 24 -7.93 -12.89 -2.83
N PRO A 25 -6.90 -13.75 -2.94
CA PRO A 25 -7.03 -15.04 -3.63
C PRO A 25 -8.11 -15.95 -3.02
N ALA A 26 -8.17 -16.06 -1.69
CA ALA A 26 -9.20 -16.85 -1.02
C ALA A 26 -10.60 -16.32 -1.36
N ALA A 27 -10.82 -15.00 -1.28
CA ALA A 27 -12.11 -14.39 -1.60
C ALA A 27 -12.55 -14.66 -3.05
N PHE A 28 -11.66 -14.50 -4.02
CA PHE A 28 -11.96 -14.75 -5.43
C PHE A 28 -12.07 -16.25 -5.79
N HIS A 29 -11.52 -17.13 -4.96
CA HIS A 29 -11.65 -18.58 -5.12
C HIS A 29 -12.95 -19.13 -4.51
N THR A 30 -13.41 -18.57 -3.39
CA THR A 30 -14.57 -19.12 -2.64
C THR A 30 -15.89 -18.43 -2.94
N LEU A 31 -15.88 -17.17 -3.39
CA LEU A 31 -17.09 -16.39 -3.64
C LEU A 31 -17.31 -16.20 -5.14
N GLU A 32 -18.56 -15.98 -5.53
CA GLU A 32 -18.89 -15.47 -6.86
C GLU A 32 -18.13 -14.16 -7.11
N ARG A 33 -17.71 -13.93 -8.36
CA ARG A 33 -16.82 -12.82 -8.73
C ARG A 33 -17.32 -11.45 -8.25
N GLU A 34 -18.61 -11.22 -8.31
CA GLU A 34 -19.24 -9.97 -7.87
C GLU A 34 -19.21 -9.82 -6.35
N ALA A 35 -19.50 -10.90 -5.62
CA ALA A 35 -19.44 -10.95 -4.17
C ALA A 35 -18.00 -10.79 -3.66
N ALA A 36 -17.03 -11.48 -4.26
CA ALA A 36 -15.60 -11.31 -3.98
C ALA A 36 -15.17 -9.85 -4.18
N GLY A 37 -15.57 -9.26 -5.31
CA GLY A 37 -15.30 -7.86 -5.59
C GLY A 37 -15.92 -6.93 -4.55
N ARG A 38 -17.14 -7.18 -4.05
CA ARG A 38 -17.77 -6.36 -3.00
C ARG A 38 -17.03 -6.49 -1.67
N PHE A 39 -16.66 -7.71 -1.29
CA PHE A 39 -15.89 -7.99 -0.09
C PHE A 39 -14.56 -7.20 -0.10
N VAL A 40 -13.79 -7.33 -1.18
CA VAL A 40 -12.49 -6.66 -1.31
C VAL A 40 -12.64 -5.13 -1.32
N SER A 41 -13.69 -4.57 -1.96
CA SER A 41 -14.01 -3.14 -1.90
C SER A 41 -14.19 -2.61 -0.48
N VAL A 42 -14.80 -3.38 0.42
CA VAL A 42 -15.02 -2.98 1.83
C VAL A 42 -13.73 -3.08 2.66
N VAL A 43 -12.81 -3.96 2.27
CA VAL A 43 -11.51 -4.13 2.94
C VAL A 43 -10.53 -3.01 2.57
N PHE A 44 -10.54 -2.55 1.30
CA PHE A 44 -9.56 -1.57 0.81
C PHE A 44 -9.42 -0.29 1.65
N PRO A 45 -10.49 0.40 2.09
CA PRO A 45 -10.34 1.59 2.93
C PRO A 45 -9.58 1.31 4.24
N ARG A 46 -9.83 0.16 4.88
CA ARG A 46 -9.14 -0.24 6.12
C ARG A 46 -7.68 -0.62 5.85
N TYR A 47 -7.45 -1.32 4.73
CA TYR A 47 -6.12 -1.66 4.25
C TYR A 47 -5.26 -0.40 4.03
N TYR A 48 -5.78 0.59 3.30
CA TYR A 48 -5.07 1.83 3.05
C TYR A 48 -4.90 2.68 4.32
N ALA A 49 -5.93 2.75 5.17
CA ALA A 49 -5.85 3.44 6.46
C ALA A 49 -4.73 2.87 7.35
N LEU A 50 -4.64 1.53 7.44
CA LEU A 50 -3.58 0.86 8.19
C LEU A 50 -2.19 1.20 7.62
N GLY A 51 -2.04 1.12 6.29
CA GLY A 51 -0.79 1.48 5.61
C GLY A 51 -0.39 2.93 5.87
N THR A 52 -1.31 3.88 5.73
CA THR A 52 -1.07 5.29 6.04
C THR A 52 -0.70 5.51 7.51
N ALA A 53 -1.40 4.88 8.45
CA ALA A 53 -1.10 5.00 9.88
C ALA A 53 0.30 4.48 10.22
N LEU A 54 0.68 3.30 9.70
CA LEU A 54 2.02 2.74 9.87
C LEU A 54 3.09 3.61 9.19
N GLY A 55 2.77 4.22 8.05
CA GLY A 55 3.62 5.19 7.38
C GLY A 55 3.88 6.45 8.21
N VAL A 56 2.86 6.98 8.88
CA VAL A 56 3.02 8.11 9.83
C VAL A 56 3.93 7.72 10.99
N VAL A 57 3.72 6.53 11.58
CA VAL A 57 4.60 6.02 12.65
C VAL A 57 6.05 5.88 12.17
N ALA A 58 6.25 5.37 10.95
CA ALA A 58 7.57 5.26 10.32
C ALA A 58 8.22 6.64 10.10
N LEU A 59 7.47 7.63 9.62
CA LEU A 59 7.98 9.01 9.45
C LEU A 59 8.37 9.63 10.79
N LEU A 60 7.55 9.47 11.83
CA LEU A 60 7.87 9.95 13.18
C LEU A 60 9.14 9.30 13.73
N ALA A 61 9.34 8.00 13.49
CA ALA A 61 10.56 7.29 13.86
C ALA A 61 11.80 7.82 13.10
N CYS A 62 11.65 8.22 11.83
CA CYS A 62 12.70 8.86 11.05
C CYS A 62 13.05 10.26 11.56
N VAL A 63 12.04 11.11 11.82
CA VAL A 63 12.24 12.48 12.32
C VAL A 63 12.87 12.46 13.71
N GLY A 64 12.37 11.62 14.61
CA GLY A 64 12.90 11.54 15.97
C GLY A 64 14.39 11.15 16.02
N ARG A 65 14.88 10.35 15.06
CA ARG A 65 16.32 10.06 14.93
C ARG A 65 17.14 11.31 14.63
N GLY A 66 16.64 12.18 13.76
CA GLY A 66 17.32 13.42 13.36
C GLY A 66 17.42 14.48 14.42
N ILE A 67 16.49 14.47 15.36
CA ILE A 67 16.55 15.36 16.52
C ILE A 67 17.68 14.94 17.48
N THR A 68 18.02 13.64 17.51
CA THR A 68 18.98 13.07 18.47
C THR A 68 20.39 12.84 17.94
N ALA A 69 20.62 12.95 16.63
CA ALA A 69 21.91 12.66 15.99
C ALA A 69 22.12 13.46 14.70
N SER A 70 23.38 13.62 14.27
CA SER A 70 23.71 14.16 12.95
C SER A 70 23.19 13.24 11.85
N TRP A 71 22.49 13.78 10.85
CA TRP A 71 21.81 13.02 9.80
C TRP A 71 22.77 12.46 8.73
N PRO A 72 23.02 11.14 8.70
CA PRO A 72 23.74 10.52 7.59
C PRO A 72 22.86 10.53 6.34
N VAL A 73 23.47 10.54 5.14
CA VAL A 73 22.76 10.47 3.86
C VAL A 73 21.79 9.27 3.78
N ALA A 74 22.14 8.16 4.43
CA ALA A 74 21.31 6.96 4.49
C ALA A 74 19.96 7.19 5.20
N ASP A 75 19.88 8.15 6.13
CA ASP A 75 18.66 8.49 6.86
C ASP A 75 17.70 9.26 5.96
N TRP A 76 18.22 10.15 5.12
CA TRP A 76 17.46 10.85 4.09
C TRP A 76 16.85 9.90 3.06
N LEU A 77 17.60 8.89 2.61
CA LEU A 77 17.07 7.86 1.73
C LEU A 77 15.91 7.08 2.41
N SER A 78 16.05 6.81 3.70
CA SER A 78 15.00 6.13 4.48
C SER A 78 13.73 6.98 4.55
N VAL A 79 13.86 8.29 4.80
CA VAL A 79 12.75 9.25 4.76
C VAL A 79 12.11 9.28 3.37
N GLY A 80 12.91 9.39 2.31
CA GLY A 80 12.43 9.41 0.93
C GLY A 80 11.63 8.17 0.55
N LEU A 81 12.09 6.99 0.95
CA LEU A 81 11.37 5.72 0.72
C LEU A 81 10.03 5.68 1.46
N VAL A 82 10.00 6.08 2.74
CA VAL A 82 8.73 6.11 3.49
C VAL A 82 7.76 7.14 2.89
N LEU A 83 8.23 8.32 2.51
CA LEU A 83 7.41 9.33 1.83
C LEU A 83 6.84 8.81 0.51
N LEU A 84 7.65 8.14 -0.30
CA LEU A 84 7.20 7.48 -1.53
C LEU A 84 6.11 6.45 -1.22
N MET A 85 6.34 5.57 -0.25
CA MET A 85 5.36 4.54 0.14
C MET A 85 4.03 5.15 0.57
N VAL A 86 4.06 6.19 1.40
CA VAL A 86 2.87 6.90 1.87
C VAL A 86 2.16 7.60 0.71
N ALA A 87 2.90 8.30 -0.15
CA ALA A 87 2.33 9.03 -1.28
C ALA A 87 1.62 8.10 -2.27
N LEU A 88 2.24 6.97 -2.64
CA LEU A 88 1.63 5.99 -3.54
C LEU A 88 0.40 5.33 -2.92
N THR A 89 0.46 5.06 -1.61
CA THR A 89 -0.66 4.49 -0.84
C THR A 89 -1.85 5.46 -0.78
N LEU A 90 -1.59 6.73 -0.48
CA LEU A 90 -2.62 7.77 -0.48
C LEU A 90 -3.19 8.01 -1.88
N TYR A 91 -2.35 8.02 -2.92
CA TYR A 91 -2.81 8.15 -4.30
C TYR A 91 -3.71 6.97 -4.70
N ALA A 92 -3.31 5.74 -4.37
CA ALA A 92 -4.13 4.56 -4.61
C ALA A 92 -5.47 4.63 -3.87
N TRP A 93 -5.48 5.13 -2.63
CA TRP A 93 -6.69 5.25 -1.81
C TRP A 93 -7.61 6.39 -2.26
N VAL A 94 -7.09 7.60 -2.43
CA VAL A 94 -7.91 8.80 -2.63
C VAL A 94 -8.28 9.00 -4.10
N VAL A 95 -7.45 8.53 -5.03
CA VAL A 95 -7.66 8.75 -6.47
C VAL A 95 -8.10 7.47 -7.17
N LEU A 96 -7.33 6.39 -7.05
CA LEU A 96 -7.59 5.18 -7.85
C LEU A 96 -8.80 4.38 -7.35
N LEU A 97 -8.97 4.25 -6.04
CA LEU A 97 -10.07 3.46 -5.48
C LEU A 97 -11.45 4.05 -5.81
N PRO A 98 -11.74 5.36 -5.63
CA PRO A 98 -13.00 5.94 -6.05
C PRO A 98 -13.21 5.85 -7.57
N ALA A 99 -12.17 6.08 -8.36
CA ALA A 99 -12.24 5.96 -9.82
C ALA A 99 -12.58 4.52 -10.26
N ALA A 100 -12.02 3.52 -9.57
CA ALA A 100 -12.30 2.11 -9.84
C ALA A 100 -13.73 1.73 -9.43
N HIS A 101 -14.24 2.26 -8.31
CA HIS A 101 -15.64 2.07 -7.90
C HIS A 101 -16.61 2.69 -8.91
N ALA A 102 -16.38 3.94 -9.31
CA ALA A 102 -17.20 4.61 -10.32
C ALA A 102 -17.19 3.87 -11.67
N ALA A 103 -16.01 3.40 -12.12
CA ALA A 103 -15.93 2.59 -13.33
C ALA A 103 -16.70 1.26 -13.19
N ARG A 104 -16.66 0.63 -12.01
CA ARG A 104 -17.40 -0.60 -11.75
C ARG A 104 -18.91 -0.40 -11.71
N GLU A 105 -19.39 0.67 -11.11
CA GLU A 105 -20.81 1.02 -11.11
C GLU A 105 -21.31 1.32 -12.53
N ALA A 106 -20.52 2.05 -13.33
CA ALA A 106 -20.85 2.32 -14.72
C ALA A 106 -20.95 1.05 -15.58
N MET A 107 -20.12 0.02 -15.33
CA MET A 107 -20.26 -1.29 -15.99
C MET A 107 -21.59 -1.98 -15.71
N HIS A 108 -22.20 -1.73 -14.54
CA HIS A 108 -23.47 -2.34 -14.17
C HIS A 108 -24.68 -1.62 -14.81
N THR A 109 -24.55 -0.34 -15.13
CA THR A 109 -25.64 0.49 -15.69
C THR A 109 -25.54 0.67 -17.20
N ALA A 110 -24.33 0.65 -17.77
CA ALA A 110 -24.06 0.74 -19.19
C ALA A 110 -23.45 -0.57 -19.70
N ALA A 111 -24.11 -1.23 -20.66
CA ALA A 111 -23.57 -2.39 -21.34
C ALA A 111 -22.47 -1.95 -22.31
N GLY A 112 -21.22 -1.90 -21.85
CA GLY A 112 -20.10 -1.38 -22.65
C GLY A 112 -18.74 -2.01 -22.31
N SER A 113 -17.94 -2.30 -23.34
CA SER A 113 -16.57 -2.80 -23.18
C SER A 113 -15.58 -1.72 -22.71
N ALA A 114 -15.92 -0.44 -22.87
CA ALA A 114 -15.05 0.69 -22.51
C ALA A 114 -14.88 0.85 -21.00
N GLU A 115 -15.98 0.74 -20.24
CA GLU A 115 -16.00 0.81 -18.78
C GLU A 115 -15.25 -0.37 -18.17
N ALA A 116 -15.40 -1.56 -18.76
CA ALA A 116 -14.65 -2.75 -18.38
C ALA A 116 -13.14 -2.59 -18.59
N LEU A 117 -12.73 -2.02 -19.73
CA LEU A 117 -11.33 -1.70 -19.99
C LEU A 117 -10.79 -0.62 -19.04
N ARG A 118 -11.60 0.38 -18.70
CA ARG A 118 -11.24 1.43 -17.74
C ARG A 118 -11.04 0.85 -16.34
N PHE A 119 -11.97 0.01 -15.87
CA PHE A 119 -11.85 -0.69 -14.59
C PHE A 119 -10.59 -1.57 -14.56
N ALA A 120 -10.36 -2.38 -15.60
CA ALA A 120 -9.18 -3.24 -15.69
C ALA A 120 -7.87 -2.43 -15.64
N ARG A 121 -7.81 -1.28 -16.32
CA ARG A 121 -6.65 -0.39 -16.29
C ARG A 121 -6.40 0.19 -14.90
N LEU A 122 -7.44 0.70 -14.24
CA LEU A 122 -7.35 1.27 -12.89
C LEU A 122 -6.96 0.21 -11.87
N HIS A 123 -7.55 -0.98 -11.95
CA HIS A 123 -7.20 -2.11 -11.10
C HIS A 123 -5.73 -2.51 -11.27
N ARG A 124 -5.26 -2.68 -12.52
CA ARG A 124 -3.86 -3.01 -12.81
C ARG A 124 -2.90 -1.94 -12.30
N LEU A 125 -3.23 -0.66 -12.49
CA LEU A 125 -2.43 0.45 -11.98
C LEU A 125 -2.34 0.40 -10.46
N SER A 126 -3.47 0.25 -9.75
CA SER A 126 -3.48 0.15 -8.29
C SER A 126 -2.65 -1.04 -7.79
N SER A 127 -2.76 -2.21 -8.42
CA SER A 127 -1.95 -3.38 -8.08
C SER A 127 -0.46 -3.13 -8.29
N MET A 128 -0.08 -2.48 -9.40
CA MET A 128 1.32 -2.13 -9.67
C MET A 128 1.88 -1.15 -8.63
N LEU A 129 1.11 -0.13 -8.23
CA LEU A 129 1.51 0.79 -7.17
C LEU A 129 1.74 0.07 -5.84
N ASN A 130 0.86 -0.86 -5.47
CA ASN A 130 1.04 -1.67 -4.26
C ASN A 130 2.31 -2.52 -4.34
N VAL A 131 2.63 -3.11 -5.49
CA VAL A 131 3.91 -3.84 -5.69
C VAL A 131 5.12 -2.92 -5.50
N VAL A 132 5.09 -1.70 -6.04
CA VAL A 132 6.17 -0.72 -5.84
C VAL A 132 6.33 -0.37 -4.36
N VAL A 133 5.23 -0.17 -3.63
CA VAL A 133 5.26 0.06 -2.17
C VAL A 133 5.87 -1.13 -1.44
N MET A 134 5.51 -2.37 -1.81
CA MET A 134 6.11 -3.56 -1.21
C MET A 134 7.62 -3.65 -1.46
N ILE A 135 8.07 -3.40 -2.68
CA ILE A 135 9.51 -3.40 -3.02
C ILE A 135 10.24 -2.32 -2.21
N ALA A 136 9.70 -1.10 -2.15
CA ALA A 136 10.28 -0.01 -1.36
C ALA A 136 10.40 -0.37 0.12
N GLY A 137 9.38 -1.01 0.69
CA GLY A 137 9.41 -1.49 2.08
C GLY A 137 10.46 -2.57 2.31
N VAL A 138 10.61 -3.54 1.40
CA VAL A 138 11.64 -4.59 1.48
C VAL A 138 13.04 -4.00 1.42
N VAL A 139 13.28 -3.07 0.48
CA VAL A 139 14.55 -2.34 0.36
C VAL A 139 14.87 -1.59 1.65
N LEU A 140 13.88 -0.89 2.21
CA LEU A 140 14.03 -0.15 3.46
C LEU A 140 14.37 -1.06 4.64
N LEU A 141 13.69 -2.21 4.79
CA LEU A 141 14.02 -3.17 5.83
C LEU A 141 15.41 -3.77 5.66
N ALA A 142 15.80 -4.14 4.44
CA ALA A 142 17.13 -4.66 4.16
C ALA A 142 18.22 -3.65 4.52
N MET A 143 17.99 -2.37 4.21
CA MET A 143 18.88 -1.28 4.62
C MET A 143 18.96 -1.12 6.14
N GLU A 144 17.84 -1.20 6.87
CA GLU A 144 17.86 -1.07 8.32
C GLU A 144 18.54 -2.27 9.01
N VAL A 145 18.38 -3.50 8.49
CA VAL A 145 19.06 -4.70 9.00
C VAL A 145 20.56 -4.68 8.68
N GLY A 146 20.95 -4.21 7.49
CA GLY A 146 22.34 -4.18 7.04
C GLY A 146 23.23 -3.15 7.73
N ARG A 147 22.65 -2.15 8.39
CA ARG A 147 23.41 -1.16 9.16
C ARG A 147 23.85 -1.77 10.49
N ARG A 148 25.11 -2.24 10.56
CA ARG A 148 25.75 -2.71 11.80
C ARG A 148 25.64 -1.65 12.92
N PRO A 149 25.52 -2.07 14.20
CA PRO A 149 25.44 -1.16 15.34
C PRO A 149 26.64 -0.24 15.44
#